data_AF-A0A150UPF8-F1
#
_entry.id   AF-A0A150UPF8-F1
#
_cell.length_a   1.000
_cell.length_b   1.000
_cell.length_c   1.000
_cell.angle_alpha   90.00
_cell.angle_beta   90.00
_cell.angle_gamma   90.00
#
_symmetry.space_group_name_H-M   'P 1'
#
loop_
_entity.id
_entity.type
_entity.pdbx_description
1 polymer ?
#
loop_
_entity_poly.entity_id
_entity_poly.type
_entity_poly.pdbx_seq_one_letter_code
_entity_poly.pdbx_strand_id
1 'polypeptide(L)'
;MDGYSSHITADLIAFCIDNAIDILILLPHCSHALQPLDISIFSPLKKALAVETDKLASLDPGRILRVEWTEAYIRAREKAITQANIQSGWKTASLWPLSPIEVLQKIPQAIEEPTLQPQEQELHPLDLSLLASSPPDAASFTS
;
A
#
# COMPACT_ATOMS: atom_id res chain seq x y z
N MET A 1 3.79 -4.62 -2.34
CA MET A 1 2.91 -3.46 -2.57
C MET A 1 2.14 -3.19 -1.29
N ASP A 2 1.86 -1.92 -0.98
CA ASP A 2 0.84 -1.59 0.00
C ASP A 2 -0.49 -2.10 -0.55
N GLY A 3 -1.27 -2.83 0.23
CA GLY A 3 -2.50 -3.50 -0.22
C GLY A 3 -3.64 -2.56 -0.65
N TYR A 4 -3.33 -1.37 -1.15
CA TYR A 4 -4.29 -0.41 -1.65
C TYR A 4 -4.84 -0.89 -3.00
N SER A 5 -6.15 -1.12 -3.05
CA SER A 5 -6.85 -1.82 -4.13
C SER A 5 -6.64 -1.24 -5.52
N SER A 6 -6.32 0.05 -5.65
CA SER A 6 -6.04 0.68 -6.95
C SER A 6 -4.75 0.18 -7.61
N HIS A 7 -3.84 -0.44 -6.85
CA HIS A 7 -2.55 -0.90 -7.36
C HIS A 7 -2.56 -2.35 -7.84
N ILE A 8 -3.65 -3.09 -7.64
CA ILE A 8 -3.72 -4.53 -7.94
C ILE A 8 -4.83 -4.76 -8.97
N THR A 9 -4.47 -4.68 -10.25
CA THR A 9 -5.37 -4.96 -11.38
C THR A 9 -5.17 -6.38 -11.89
N ALA A 10 -6.19 -6.94 -12.55
CA ALA A 10 -6.08 -8.25 -13.20
C ALA A 10 -4.94 -8.29 -14.22
N ASP A 11 -4.75 -7.21 -14.98
CA ASP A 11 -3.67 -7.09 -15.96
C ASP A 11 -2.28 -7.13 -15.30
N LEU A 12 -2.11 -6.47 -14.15
CA LEU A 12 -0.85 -6.51 -13.40
C LEU A 12 -0.57 -7.93 -12.89
N ILE A 13 -1.58 -8.61 -12.35
CA ILE A 13 -1.45 -9.99 -11.87
C ILE A 13 -1.07 -10.92 -13.02
N ALA A 14 -1.77 -10.82 -14.16
CA ALA A 14 -1.48 -11.62 -15.35
C ALA A 14 -0.03 -11.39 -15.83
N PHE A 15 0.39 -10.13 -15.91
CA PHE A 15 1.77 -9.77 -16.24
C PHE A 15 2.79 -10.41 -15.28
N CYS A 16 2.53 -10.37 -13.97
CA CYS A 16 3.43 -10.97 -12.99
C CYS A 16 3.50 -12.50 -13.11
N ILE A 17 2.37 -13.18 -13.37
CA ILE A 17 2.33 -14.62 -13.61
C ILE A 17 3.16 -14.98 -14.85
N ASP A 18 2.94 -14.27 -15.96
CA ASP A 18 3.63 -14.53 -17.23
C ASP A 18 5.15 -14.32 -17.14
N ASN A 19 5.60 -13.46 -16.22
CA ASN A 19 7.01 -13.13 -16.01
C ASN A 19 7.63 -13.81 -14.78
N ALA A 20 6.93 -14.74 -14.11
CA ALA A 20 7.38 -15.42 -12.89
C ALA A 20 7.81 -14.44 -11.78
N ILE A 21 7.03 -13.39 -11.57
CA ILE A 21 7.25 -12.37 -10.53
C ILE A 21 6.31 -12.64 -9.35
N ASP A 22 6.89 -12.96 -8.20
CA ASP A 22 6.14 -13.09 -6.94
C ASP A 22 5.80 -11.71 -6.36
N ILE A 23 4.51 -11.41 -6.25
CA ILE A 23 4.02 -10.17 -5.64
C ILE A 23 3.83 -10.37 -4.14
N LEU A 24 4.60 -9.64 -3.33
CA LEU A 24 4.34 -9.54 -1.89
C LEU A 24 3.32 -8.42 -1.62
N ILE A 25 2.13 -8.78 -1.17
CA ILE A 25 1.09 -7.84 -0.71
C ILE A 25 1.20 -7.69 0.81
N LEU A 26 1.40 -6.46 1.27
CA LEU A 26 1.49 -6.17 2.70
C LEU A 26 0.11 -5.95 3.30
N LEU A 27 -0.05 -6.36 4.56
CA LEU A 27 -1.25 -6.06 5.33
C LEU A 27 -1.51 -4.54 5.41
N PRO A 28 -2.78 -4.12 5.53
CA PRO A 28 -3.12 -2.73 5.76
C PRO A 28 -2.32 -2.12 6.91
N HIS A 29 -1.97 -0.83 6.77
CA HIS A 29 -1.23 -0.06 7.77
C HIS A 29 0.17 -0.59 8.14
N CYS A 30 0.70 -1.59 7.45
CA CYS A 30 2.04 -2.14 7.75
C CYS A 30 3.17 -1.52 6.91
N SER A 31 2.88 -0.57 6.01
CA SER A 31 3.88 0.00 5.09
C SER A 31 5.07 0.60 5.83
N HIS A 32 4.81 1.39 6.87
CA HIS A 32 5.83 2.01 7.73
C HIS A 32 6.76 1.02 8.44
N ALA A 33 6.37 -0.25 8.57
CA ALA A 33 7.11 -1.27 9.30
C ALA A 33 7.75 -2.33 8.39
N LEU A 34 7.15 -2.59 7.23
CA LEU A 34 7.55 -3.68 6.33
C LEU A 34 8.02 -3.20 4.95
N GLN A 35 7.81 -1.95 4.55
CA GLN A 35 8.34 -1.44 3.28
C GLN A 35 9.74 -0.85 3.48
N PRO A 36 10.80 -1.46 2.93
CA PRO A 36 12.16 -0.94 3.04
C PRO A 36 12.28 0.52 2.55
N LEU A 37 11.48 0.88 1.55
CA LEU A 37 11.46 2.22 0.96
C LEU A 37 10.97 3.28 1.98
N ASP A 38 9.89 2.98 2.70
CA ASP A 38 9.37 3.84 3.77
C ASP A 38 10.34 3.96 4.93
N ILE A 39 10.93 2.82 5.32
CA ILE A 39 11.77 2.71 6.52
C ILE A 39 13.11 3.43 6.35
N SER A 40 13.81 3.24 5.23
CA SER A 40 15.22 3.66 5.11
C SER A 40 15.53 4.62 3.96
N ILE A 41 14.65 4.77 2.96
CA ILE A 41 14.97 5.54 1.75
C ILE A 41 14.30 6.91 1.75
N PHE A 42 13.00 6.99 2.08
CA PHE A 42 12.26 8.24 1.94
C PHE A 42 12.74 9.34 2.89
N SER A 43 13.13 9.01 4.12
CA SER A 43 13.64 10.02 5.05
C SER A 43 14.96 10.65 4.56
N PRO A 44 16.01 9.89 4.23
CA PRO A 44 17.22 10.44 3.62
C PRO A 44 16.97 11.17 2.31
N LEU A 45 16.07 10.67 1.46
CA LEU A 45 15.72 11.31 0.18
C LEU A 45 15.08 12.68 0.39
N LYS A 46 14.09 12.78 1.28
CA LYS A 46 13.45 14.06 1.62
C LYS A 46 14.46 15.06 2.16
N LYS A 47 15.37 14.61 3.04
CA LYS A 47 16.42 15.46 3.61
C LYS A 47 17.41 15.94 2.53
N ALA A 48 17.88 15.04 1.68
CA ALA A 48 18.81 15.38 0.61
C ALA A 48 18.15 16.31 -0.42
N LEU A 49 16.89 16.06 -0.76
CA LEU A 49 16.13 16.89 -1.68
C LEU A 49 15.90 18.29 -1.11
N ALA A 50 15.53 18.41 0.17
CA ALA A 50 15.39 19.69 0.86
C ALA A 50 16.68 20.52 0.74
N VAL A 51 17.84 19.91 1.00
CA VAL A 51 19.14 20.57 0.85
C VAL A 51 19.40 21.06 -0.57
N GLU A 52 19.04 20.28 -1.60
CA GLU A 52 19.21 20.69 -2.99
C GLU A 52 18.21 21.78 -3.40
N THR A 53 16.96 21.72 -2.94
CA THR A 53 15.95 22.76 -3.22
C THR A 53 16.25 24.06 -2.48
N ASP A 54 16.81 24.02 -1.28
CA ASP A 54 17.22 25.20 -0.52
C ASP A 54 18.35 25.96 -1.24
N LYS A 55 19.29 25.23 -1.86
CA LYS A 55 20.33 25.84 -2.70
C LYS A 55 19.73 26.56 -3.90
N LEU A 56 18.77 25.95 -4.58
CA LEU A 56 18.11 26.57 -5.73
C LEU A 56 17.33 27.83 -5.30
N ALA A 57 16.58 27.74 -4.20
CA ALA A 57 15.83 28.86 -3.66
C ALA A 57 16.72 30.03 -3.18
N SER A 58 17.96 29.74 -2.75
CA SER A 58 18.94 30.78 -2.38
C SER A 58 19.45 31.59 -3.57
N LEU A 59 19.38 31.04 -4.79
CA LEU A 59 19.81 31.70 -6.02
C LEU A 59 18.68 32.53 -6.65
N ASP A 60 17.45 32.01 -6.64
CA ASP A 60 16.26 32.67 -7.18
C ASP A 60 15.04 32.39 -6.27
N PRO A 61 14.80 33.24 -5.25
CA PRO A 61 13.72 33.03 -4.29
C PRO A 61 12.34 33.08 -4.97
N GLY A 62 11.67 31.94 -5.05
CA GLY A 62 10.28 31.84 -5.53
C GLY A 62 10.10 31.16 -6.88
N ARG A 63 11.18 30.72 -7.54
CA ARG A 63 11.10 29.98 -8.81
C ARG A 63 12.05 28.79 -8.80
N ILE A 64 11.49 27.59 -8.92
CA ILE A 64 12.24 26.38 -9.23
C ILE A 64 11.65 25.82 -10.51
N LEU A 65 12.45 25.79 -11.59
CA LEU A 65 12.03 25.17 -12.83
C LEU A 65 11.93 23.66 -12.66
N ARG A 66 11.08 23.02 -13.47
CA ARG A 66 10.95 21.57 -13.49
C ARG A 66 12.28 20.88 -13.77
N VAL A 67 13.11 21.42 -14.67
CA VAL A 67 14.43 20.87 -14.99
C VAL A 67 15.38 20.95 -13.78
N GLU A 68 15.42 22.08 -13.09
CA GLU A 68 16.26 22.28 -11.90
C GLU A 68 15.81 21.37 -10.76
N TRP A 69 14.50 21.21 -10.57
CA TRP A 69 13.95 20.26 -9.60
C TRP A 69 14.32 18.82 -9.94
N THR A 70 14.24 18.43 -11.21
CA THR A 70 14.62 17.08 -11.66
C THR A 70 16.11 16.83 -11.43
N GLU A 71 16.98 17.79 -11.72
CA GLU A 71 18.42 17.68 -11.41
C GLU A 71 18.68 17.59 -9.91
N ALA A 72 18.01 18.41 -9.10
CA ALA A 72 18.07 18.33 -7.64
C ALA A 72 17.62 16.96 -7.13
N TYR A 73 16.55 16.40 -7.70
CA TYR A 73 16.07 15.06 -7.38
C TYR A 73 17.09 13.98 -7.74
N ILE A 74 17.73 14.05 -8.91
CA ILE A 74 18.79 13.10 -9.31
C ILE A 74 19.94 13.13 -8.30
N ARG A 75 20.43 14.33 -7.94
CA ARG A 75 21.49 14.50 -6.93
C ARG A 75 21.07 13.99 -5.55
N ALA A 76 19.83 14.24 -5.14
CA ALA A 76 19.30 13.76 -3.87
C ALA A 76 19.16 12.22 -3.85
N ARG A 77 18.75 11.63 -4.97
CA ARG A 77 18.60 10.19 -5.15
C ARG A 77 19.92 9.46 -4.96
N GLU A 78 21.01 9.97 -5.52
CA GLU A 78 22.35 9.37 -5.35
C GLU A 78 22.80 9.33 -3.89
N LYS A 79 22.42 10.34 -3.09
CA LYS A 79 22.74 10.41 -1.66
C LYS A 79 21.87 9.50 -0.80
N ALA A 80 20.63 9.27 -1.21
CA ALA A 80 19.64 8.55 -0.42
C ALA A 80 19.54 7.05 -0.78
N ILE A 81 19.60 6.72 -2.06
CA ILE A 81 19.48 5.35 -2.57
C ILE A 81 20.87 4.73 -2.64
N THR A 82 21.47 4.53 -1.48
CA THR A 82 22.78 3.88 -1.34
C THR A 82 22.59 2.40 -1.02
N GLN A 83 23.58 1.57 -1.35
CA GLN A 83 23.58 0.15 -0.98
C GLN A 83 23.38 -0.03 0.53
N ALA A 84 24.01 0.80 1.35
CA ALA A 84 23.88 0.75 2.80
C ALA A 84 22.44 1.03 3.25
N ASN A 85 21.78 2.06 2.71
CA ASN A 85 20.40 2.37 3.08
C ASN A 85 19.43 1.30 2.59
N ILE A 86 19.65 0.74 1.40
CA ILE A 86 18.86 -0.38 0.87
C ILE A 86 18.99 -1.58 1.81
N GLN A 87 20.21 -2.04 2.08
CA GLN A 87 20.46 -3.20 2.95
C GLN A 87 19.90 -2.97 4.35
N SER A 88 20.07 -1.78 4.91
CA SER A 88 19.48 -1.41 6.20
C SER A 88 17.96 -1.49 6.17
N GLY A 89 17.29 -1.00 5.11
CA GLY A 89 15.84 -1.06 4.99
C GLY A 89 15.31 -2.49 4.99
N TRP A 90 15.93 -3.37 4.21
CA TRP A 90 15.57 -4.78 4.15
C TRP A 90 15.79 -5.51 5.48
N LYS A 91 16.89 -5.18 6.17
CA LYS A 91 17.19 -5.74 7.49
C LYS A 91 16.21 -5.24 8.54
N THR A 92 15.91 -3.95 8.57
CA THR A 92 14.97 -3.36 9.54
C THR A 92 13.53 -3.82 9.30
N ALA A 93 13.15 -4.11 8.05
CA ALA A 93 11.89 -4.75 7.72
C ALA A 93 11.85 -6.25 8.09
N SER A 94 12.97 -6.83 8.53
CA SER A 94 13.14 -8.26 8.83
C SER A 94 12.81 -9.18 7.64
N LEU A 95 12.91 -8.62 6.43
CA LEU A 95 12.69 -9.33 5.17
C LEU A 95 13.99 -9.94 4.62
N TRP A 96 15.14 -9.35 4.96
CA TRP A 96 16.44 -9.91 4.62
C TRP A 96 17.52 -9.61 5.68
N PRO A 97 18.08 -10.63 6.35
CA PRO A 97 17.60 -12.02 6.36
C PRO A 97 16.15 -12.12 6.83
N LEU A 98 15.37 -13.02 6.24
CA LEU A 98 13.96 -13.19 6.60
C LEU A 98 13.84 -13.72 8.03
N SER A 99 13.13 -12.97 8.89
CA SER A 99 12.80 -13.38 10.25
C SER A 99 11.29 -13.29 10.46
N PRO A 100 10.55 -14.41 10.31
CA PRO A 100 9.09 -14.41 10.45
C PRO A 100 8.62 -13.91 11.82
N ILE A 101 9.37 -14.22 12.89
CA ILE A 101 9.04 -13.81 14.26
C ILE A 101 9.08 -12.28 14.39
N GLU A 102 10.14 -11.65 13.89
CA GLU A 102 10.26 -10.18 13.94
C GLU A 102 9.23 -9.48 13.05
N VAL A 103 8.92 -10.06 11.87
CA VAL A 103 7.85 -9.57 11.00
C VAL A 103 6.51 -9.61 11.72
N LEU A 104 6.17 -10.73 12.38
CA LEU A 104 4.92 -10.88 13.12
C LEU A 104 4.80 -9.92 14.30
N GLN A 105 5.91 -9.63 14.99
CA GLN A 105 5.93 -8.64 16.08
C GLN A 105 5.69 -7.19 15.61
N LYS A 106 5.98 -6.89 14.34
CA LYS A 106 5.80 -5.56 13.72
C LYS A 106 4.39 -5.35 13.17
N ILE A 107 3.64 -6.43 12.97
CA ILE A 107 2.26 -6.35 12.48
C ILE A 107 1.36 -5.95 13.66
N PRO A 108 0.51 -4.93 13.51
CA PRO A 108 -0.50 -4.61 14.52
C PRO A 108 -1.32 -5.87 14.81
N GLN A 109 -1.38 -6.30 16.08
CA GLN A 109 -2.34 -7.32 16.47
C GLN A 109 -3.73 -6.78 16.14
N ALA A 110 -4.58 -7.62 15.56
CA ALA A 110 -5.97 -7.29 15.35
C ALA A 110 -6.51 -6.71 16.66
N ILE A 111 -7.02 -5.48 16.61
CA ILE A 111 -7.86 -4.95 17.68
C ILE A 111 -8.87 -6.05 17.96
N GLU A 112 -8.96 -6.52 19.21
CA GLU A 112 -10.01 -7.46 19.63
C GLU A 112 -11.30 -7.00 18.95
N GLU A 113 -11.98 -7.91 18.22
CA GLU A 113 -13.36 -7.65 17.82
C GLU A 113 -14.04 -7.07 19.06
N PRO A 114 -14.69 -5.88 18.97
CA PRO A 114 -15.39 -5.34 20.12
C PRO A 114 -16.24 -6.49 20.62
N THR A 115 -16.00 -6.89 21.87
CA THR A 115 -16.74 -7.97 22.49
C THR A 115 -18.20 -7.57 22.31
N LEU A 116 -18.90 -8.25 21.41
CA LEU A 116 -20.33 -8.07 21.24
C LEU A 116 -20.90 -8.52 22.57
N GLN A 117 -21.10 -7.58 23.49
CA GLN A 117 -22.04 -7.77 24.57
C GLN A 117 -23.33 -8.21 23.89
N PRO A 118 -23.99 -9.29 24.33
CA PRO A 118 -25.28 -9.65 23.77
C PRO A 118 -26.23 -8.49 24.09
N GLN A 119 -26.35 -7.55 23.15
CA GLN A 119 -27.51 -6.72 23.06
C GLN A 119 -28.61 -7.67 22.59
N GLU A 120 -29.61 -7.89 23.45
CA GLU A 120 -30.91 -8.37 23.01
C GLU A 120 -31.45 -7.38 21.97
N GLN A 121 -31.06 -7.59 20.71
CA GLN A 121 -31.78 -7.05 19.58
C GLN A 121 -32.97 -7.98 19.40
N GLU A 122 -34.17 -7.50 19.71
CA GLU A 122 -35.38 -8.17 19.24
C GLU A 122 -35.22 -8.42 17.74
N LEU A 123 -35.24 -9.71 17.36
CA LEU A 123 -35.27 -10.15 15.98
C LEU A 123 -36.55 -9.62 15.34
N HIS A 124 -36.48 -8.44 14.73
CA HIS A 124 -37.48 -8.05 13.76
C HIS A 124 -37.35 -9.04 12.58
N PRO A 125 -38.40 -9.77 12.21
CA PRO A 125 -38.32 -10.74 11.13
C PRO A 125 -37.87 -10.04 9.85
N LEU A 126 -36.82 -10.58 9.23
CA LEU A 126 -36.34 -10.16 7.92
C LEU A 126 -37.55 -10.05 6.97
N ASP A 127 -37.68 -8.89 6.31
CA ASP A 127 -38.72 -8.68 5.32
C ASP A 127 -38.40 -9.52 4.07
N LEU A 128 -38.96 -10.72 4.06
CA LEU A 128 -38.85 -11.70 2.98
C LEU A 128 -39.70 -11.32 1.75
N SER A 129 -40.31 -10.13 1.71
CA SER A 129 -41.11 -9.67 0.56
C SER A 129 -40.32 -9.63 -0.76
N LEU A 130 -38.99 -9.48 -0.70
CA LEU A 130 -38.12 -9.53 -1.86
C LEU A 130 -37.93 -10.94 -2.44
N LEU A 131 -38.16 -12.00 -1.64
CA LEU A 131 -38.11 -13.40 -2.08
C LEU A 131 -39.44 -13.90 -2.64
N ALA A 132 -40.53 -13.14 -2.44
CA ALA A 132 -41.87 -13.53 -2.87
C ALA A 132 -42.23 -13.05 -4.30
N SER A 133 -41.33 -12.38 -5.02
CA SER A 133 -41.60 -12.04 -6.43
C SER A 133 -41.38 -13.27 -7.31
N SER A 134 -42.47 -13.95 -7.69
CA SER A 134 -42.44 -15.00 -8.71
C SER A 134 -41.97 -14.41 -10.05
N PRO A 135 -41.17 -15.15 -10.85
CA PRO A 135 -40.85 -14.74 -12.21
C PRO A 135 -42.12 -14.73 -13.08
N PRO A 136 -42.26 -13.81 -14.05
CA PRO A 136 -43.38 -13.86 -14.98
C PRO A 136 -43.30 -15.13 -15.85
N ASP A 137 -44.40 -15.88 -15.90
CA ASP A 137 -44.58 -17.11 -16.68
C ASP A 137 -44.23 -16.92 -18.15
N ALA A 138 -43.20 -17.65 -18.60
CA ALA A 138 -42.92 -17.87 -20.01
C ALA A 138 -43.55 -19.20 -20.45
N ALA A 139 -44.81 -19.17 -20.92
CA ALA A 139 -45.32 -20.12 -21.92
C ALA A 139 -46.75 -19.79 -22.34
N SER A 140 -46.92 -19.23 -23.56
CA SER A 140 -47.96 -19.66 -24.50
C SER A 140 -47.82 -18.90 -25.83
N PHE A 141 -47.17 -19.53 -26.80
CA PHE A 141 -47.59 -19.44 -28.20
C PHE A 141 -47.40 -20.82 -28.84
N THR A 142 -48.52 -21.48 -29.09
CA THR A 142 -48.66 -22.62 -30.00
C THR A 142 -49.20 -22.10 -31.34
N SER A 143 -48.66 -22.68 -32.43
CA SER A 143 -48.99 -22.53 -33.87
C SER A 143 -48.61 -21.22 -34.55
#